data_AF-A0A7S0RSF8-F1
#
_entry.id   AF-A0A7S0RSF8-F1
#
_cell.length_a   1.000
_cell.length_b   1.000
_cell.length_c   1.000
_cell.angle_alpha   90.00
_cell.angle_beta   90.00
_cell.angle_gamma   90.00
#
_symmetry.space_group_name_H-M   'P 1'
#
loop_
_entity.id
_entity.type
_entity.pdbx_description
1 polymer ?
#
loop_
_entity_poly.entity_id
_entity_poly.type
_entity_poly.pdbx_seq_one_letter_code
_entity_poly.pdbx_strand_id
1 'polypeptide(L)'
;GLALAAECARGIGQRLASQPWCVPVYLYGAASSAPDRARLAQIRRNLGYFKNSASSTWNGGLGVTSLSHFPPDHGPAEVPAQWGVATIGAVPWIVNYNVPVEFDDAGTGVASHEELLQSARA
;
A
#
# COMPACT_ATOMS: atom_id res chain seq x y z
N GLY A 1 1.95 -21.78 6.33
CA GLY A 1 2.68 -20.91 7.29
C GLY A 1 3.16 -19.64 6.59
N LEU A 2 3.59 -18.63 7.35
CA LEU A 2 3.99 -17.32 6.81
C LEU A 2 5.08 -17.39 5.73
N ALA A 3 6.05 -18.31 5.88
CA ALA A 3 7.11 -18.53 4.89
C ALA A 3 6.56 -19.00 3.53
N LEU A 4 5.64 -19.97 3.52
CA LEU A 4 4.99 -20.44 2.28
C LEU A 4 4.19 -19.31 1.63
N ALA A 5 3.45 -18.51 2.42
CA ALA A 5 2.74 -17.35 1.91
C ALA A 5 3.69 -16.32 1.27
N ALA A 6 4.87 -16.11 1.87
CA ALA A 6 5.90 -15.23 1.32
C ALA A 6 6.49 -15.74 -0.01
N GLU A 7 6.65 -17.06 -0.14
CA GLU A 7 7.06 -17.68 -1.41
C GLU A 7 5.97 -17.54 -2.49
N CYS A 8 4.70 -17.79 -2.14
CA CYS A 8 3.58 -17.54 -3.05
C CYS A 8 3.50 -16.07 -3.48
N ALA A 9 3.65 -15.13 -2.54
CA ALA A 9 3.64 -13.70 -2.83
C ALA A 9 4.73 -13.31 -3.84
N ARG A 10 5.96 -13.83 -3.66
CA ARG A 10 7.06 -13.64 -4.62
C ARG A 10 6.72 -14.22 -5.99
N GLY A 11 6.18 -15.44 -6.05
CA GLY A 11 5.77 -16.09 -7.30
C GLY A 11 4.65 -15.33 -8.04
N ILE A 12 3.65 -14.82 -7.33
CA ILE A 12 2.60 -13.97 -7.92
C ILE A 12 3.22 -12.67 -8.46
N GLY A 13 4.12 -12.05 -7.71
CA GLY A 13 4.80 -10.83 -8.12
C GLY A 13 5.60 -11.01 -9.41
N GLN A 14 6.37 -12.09 -9.52
CA GLN A 14 7.11 -12.42 -10.74
C GLN A 14 6.19 -12.61 -11.94
N ARG A 15 5.03 -13.26 -11.76
CA ARG A 15 4.06 -13.49 -12.84
C ARG A 15 3.39 -12.20 -13.33
N LEU A 16 3.04 -11.28 -12.42
CA LEU A 16 2.49 -9.97 -12.80
C LEU A 16 3.52 -9.07 -13.48
N ALA A 17 4.79 -9.19 -13.09
CA ALA A 17 5.89 -8.46 -13.71
C ALA A 17 6.27 -8.99 -15.09
N SER A 18 5.87 -10.21 -15.41
CA SER A 18 6.15 -10.86 -16.69
C SER A 18 5.11 -10.47 -17.75
N GLN A 19 5.46 -10.73 -19.02
CA GLN A 19 4.50 -10.63 -20.13
C GLN A 19 3.27 -11.53 -19.87
N PRO A 20 2.06 -11.09 -20.25
CA PRO A 20 1.74 -9.87 -21.01
C PRO A 20 1.51 -8.62 -20.13
N TRP A 21 1.60 -8.74 -18.80
CA TRP A 21 1.13 -7.71 -17.88
C TRP A 21 2.16 -6.60 -17.66
N CYS A 22 3.44 -6.99 -17.50
CA CYS A 22 4.56 -6.07 -17.32
C CYS A 22 4.30 -5.00 -16.24
N VAL A 23 3.65 -5.39 -15.14
CA VAL A 23 3.29 -4.47 -14.06
C VAL A 23 4.48 -4.31 -13.10
N PRO A 24 4.86 -3.09 -12.70
CA PRO A 24 5.84 -2.89 -11.65
C PRO A 24 5.31 -3.44 -10.31
N VAL A 25 6.06 -4.33 -9.66
CA VAL A 25 5.65 -4.99 -8.41
C VAL A 25 6.57 -4.64 -7.26
N TYR A 26 5.99 -4.28 -6.12
CA TYR A 26 6.69 -4.14 -4.84
C TYR A 26 6.26 -5.23 -3.87
N LEU A 27 7.24 -5.84 -3.21
CA LEU A 27 7.04 -6.90 -2.24
C LEU A 27 7.11 -6.37 -0.81
N TYR A 28 6.17 -6.78 0.05
CA TYR A 28 6.12 -6.33 1.44
C TYR A 28 5.87 -7.44 2.46
N GLY A 29 6.01 -7.09 3.75
CA GLY A 29 5.88 -8.04 4.85
C GLY A 29 6.97 -9.10 4.79
N ALA A 30 6.62 -10.36 5.07
CA ALA A 30 7.54 -11.48 5.02
C ALA A 30 8.05 -11.81 3.60
N ALA A 31 7.42 -11.25 2.55
CA ALA A 31 7.88 -11.40 1.17
C ALA A 31 8.87 -10.30 0.76
N SER A 32 9.11 -9.30 1.62
CA SER A 32 9.89 -8.13 1.29
C SER A 32 11.35 -8.46 0.97
N SER A 33 11.89 -7.79 -0.04
CA SER A 33 13.29 -7.90 -0.47
C SER A 33 14.24 -6.95 0.26
N ALA A 34 13.70 -5.92 0.93
CA ALA A 34 14.46 -4.81 1.49
C ALA A 34 13.79 -4.19 2.73
N PRO A 35 14.58 -3.67 3.70
CA PRO A 35 14.03 -3.12 4.94
C PRO A 35 13.05 -1.94 4.75
N ASP A 36 13.23 -1.14 3.70
CA ASP A 36 12.39 0.00 3.35
C ASP A 36 11.01 -0.39 2.77
N ARG A 37 10.80 -1.69 2.53
CA ARG A 37 9.55 -2.28 2.02
C ARG A 37 8.88 -3.20 3.03
N ALA A 38 9.30 -3.18 4.30
CA ALA A 38 8.74 -4.02 5.34
C ALA A 38 7.21 -3.83 5.51
N ARG A 39 6.70 -2.60 5.33
CA ARG A 39 5.27 -2.27 5.45
C ARG A 39 4.70 -1.66 4.18
N LEU A 40 3.46 -2.04 3.84
CA LEU A 40 2.71 -1.47 2.72
C LEU A 40 2.63 0.06 2.76
N ALA A 41 2.45 0.64 3.95
CA ALA A 41 2.39 2.09 4.11
C ALA A 41 3.70 2.81 3.73
N GLN A 42 4.87 2.17 3.91
CA GLN A 42 6.16 2.75 3.51
C GLN A 42 6.25 2.82 1.98
N ILE A 43 5.91 1.73 1.30
CA ILE A 43 5.85 1.67 -0.17
C ILE A 43 4.94 2.78 -0.70
N ARG A 44 3.71 2.88 -0.19
CA ARG A 44 2.75 3.91 -0.61
C ARG A 44 3.30 5.34 -0.43
N ARG A 45 4.03 5.61 0.66
CA ARG A 45 4.65 6.93 0.89
C ARG A 45 5.81 7.20 -0.06
N ASN A 46 6.69 6.23 -0.31
CA ASN A 46 7.80 6.37 -1.26
C ASN A 46 7.31 6.59 -2.70
N LEU A 47 6.15 6.02 -3.03
CA LEU A 47 5.46 6.24 -4.30
C LEU A 47 4.66 7.55 -4.38
N GLY A 48 4.57 8.31 -3.27
CA GLY A 48 3.84 9.57 -3.23
C GLY A 48 2.32 9.46 -3.15
N TYR A 49 1.76 8.28 -2.83
CA TYR A 49 0.30 8.04 -2.76
C TYR A 49 -0.45 8.99 -1.82
N PHE A 50 0.21 9.44 -0.74
CA PHE A 50 -0.35 10.34 0.26
C PHE A 50 0.03 11.82 0.05
N LYS A 51 0.69 12.17 -1.07
CA LYS A 51 1.02 13.56 -1.35
C LYS A 51 -0.22 14.25 -1.92
N ASN A 52 -0.63 15.36 -1.31
CA ASN A 52 -1.62 16.25 -1.89
C ASN A 52 -1.07 16.85 -3.18
N SER A 53 -1.92 17.01 -4.19
CA SER A 53 -1.55 17.87 -5.31
C SER A 53 -1.49 19.33 -4.83
N ALA A 54 -0.76 20.18 -5.56
CA ALA A 54 -0.61 21.60 -5.24
C ALA A 54 -1.95 22.36 -5.15
N SER A 55 -3.05 21.80 -5.67
CA SER A 55 -4.40 22.37 -5.61
C SER A 55 -5.22 21.93 -4.39
N SER A 56 -4.60 21.32 -3.37
CA SER A 56 -5.30 20.73 -2.20
C SER A 56 -6.31 19.63 -2.57
N THR A 57 -6.27 19.12 -3.81
CA THR A 57 -7.11 18.04 -4.30
C THR A 57 -6.29 16.75 -4.31
N TRP A 58 -6.83 15.69 -3.71
CA TRP A 58 -6.24 14.36 -3.82
C TRP A 58 -6.52 13.79 -5.21
N ASN A 59 -5.47 13.53 -6.00
CA ASN A 59 -5.61 13.05 -7.38
C ASN A 59 -5.55 11.52 -7.51
N GLY A 60 -5.34 10.80 -6.40
CA GLY A 60 -5.43 9.34 -6.27
C GLY A 60 -4.48 8.45 -7.08
N GLY A 61 -3.93 8.95 -8.17
CA GLY A 61 -2.98 8.25 -9.01
C GLY A 61 -1.52 8.50 -8.65
N LEU A 62 -0.65 7.63 -9.17
CA LEU A 62 0.78 7.93 -9.25
C LEU A 62 0.99 9.10 -10.22
N GLY A 63 1.39 10.26 -9.68
CA GLY A 63 1.79 11.42 -10.49
C GLY A 63 3.17 11.27 -11.15
N VAL A 64 3.76 10.08 -11.12
CA VAL A 64 5.10 9.77 -11.65
C VAL A 64 5.00 8.68 -12.72
N THR A 65 5.71 8.89 -13.82
CA THR A 65 5.85 7.91 -14.91
C THR A 65 7.09 7.02 -14.74
N SER A 66 8.10 7.51 -14.01
CA SER A 66 9.33 6.78 -13.68
C SER A 66 9.36 6.39 -12.20
N LEU A 67 9.81 5.18 -11.94
CA LEU A 67 10.05 4.60 -10.61
C LEU A 67 11.54 4.53 -10.27
N SER A 68 12.41 5.21 -11.02
CA SER A 68 13.88 5.16 -10.84
C SER A 68 14.35 5.54 -9.44
N HIS A 69 13.66 6.45 -8.76
CA HIS A 69 13.98 6.85 -7.38
C HIS A 69 13.63 5.78 -6.34
N PHE A 70 12.77 4.84 -6.69
CA PHE A 70 12.35 3.73 -5.84
C PHE A 70 12.00 2.52 -6.70
N PRO A 71 12.99 1.77 -7.25
CA PRO A 71 12.74 0.75 -8.27
C PRO A 71 11.87 -0.42 -7.77
N PRO A 72 10.99 -1.01 -8.59
CA PRO A 72 10.20 -2.17 -8.18
C PRO A 72 11.08 -3.42 -7.95
N ASP A 73 10.55 -4.40 -7.22
CA ASP A 73 11.20 -5.71 -7.04
C ASP A 73 11.20 -6.53 -8.32
N HIS A 74 10.11 -6.45 -9.06
CA HIS A 74 9.94 -7.11 -10.34
C HIS A 74 9.24 -6.19 -11.33
N GLY A 75 9.53 -6.38 -12.62
CA GLY A 75 8.90 -5.63 -13.70
C GLY A 75 9.64 -4.33 -14.03
N PRO A 76 9.09 -3.52 -14.95
CA PRO A 76 9.75 -2.31 -15.44
C PRO A 76 9.74 -1.18 -14.40
N ALA A 77 10.75 -0.30 -14.44
CA ALA A 77 10.78 0.92 -13.64
C ALA A 77 9.96 2.07 -14.27
N GLU A 78 9.05 1.74 -15.18
CA GLU A 78 8.12 2.65 -15.86
C GLU A 78 6.71 2.24 -15.50
N VAL A 79 5.84 3.20 -15.18
CA VAL A 79 4.47 2.94 -14.77
C VAL A 79 3.57 2.83 -16.01
N PRO A 80 2.96 1.67 -16.29
CA PRO A 80 1.98 1.56 -17.37
C PRO A 80 0.75 2.41 -17.06
N ALA A 81 0.34 3.29 -17.98
CA ALA A 81 -0.81 4.19 -17.81
C ALA A 81 -2.13 3.46 -17.49
N GLN A 82 -2.22 2.19 -17.90
CA GLN A 82 -3.38 1.32 -17.77
C GLN A 82 -3.58 0.68 -16.39
N TRP A 83 -2.52 0.48 -15.58
CA TRP A 83 -2.61 -0.33 -14.34
C TRP A 83 -1.94 0.30 -13.10
N GLY A 84 -0.98 1.21 -13.26
CA GLY A 84 -0.20 1.70 -12.12
C GLY A 84 0.85 0.68 -11.66
N VAL A 85 0.94 0.45 -10.34
CA VAL A 85 1.87 -0.51 -9.74
C VAL A 85 1.13 -1.49 -8.84
N ALA A 86 1.68 -2.69 -8.64
CA ALA A 86 1.14 -3.68 -7.72
C ALA A 86 1.97 -3.78 -6.44
N THR A 87 1.31 -4.07 -5.33
CA THR A 87 1.98 -4.41 -4.06
C THR A 87 1.51 -5.78 -3.61
N ILE A 88 2.44 -6.70 -3.38
CA ILE A 88 2.13 -8.08 -2.98
C ILE A 88 2.95 -8.42 -1.75
N GLY A 89 2.33 -9.06 -0.77
CA GLY A 89 3.03 -9.36 0.47
C GLY A 89 2.44 -10.55 1.19
N ALA A 90 3.17 -10.97 2.21
CA ALA A 90 2.74 -11.99 3.15
C ALA A 90 2.86 -11.43 4.55
N VAL A 91 1.77 -11.48 5.30
CA VAL A 91 1.64 -10.91 6.64
C VAL A 91 0.82 -11.88 7.48
N PRO A 92 0.96 -11.84 8.82
CA PRO A 92 -0.01 -12.48 9.71
C PRO A 92 -1.44 -11.99 9.40
N TRP A 93 -2.43 -12.66 9.98
CA TRP A 93 -3.83 -12.28 9.83
C TRP A 93 -4.05 -10.78 10.14
N ILE A 94 -4.68 -10.05 9.22
CA ILE A 94 -4.99 -8.63 9.35
C ILE A 94 -6.50 -8.47 9.46
N VAL A 95 -6.93 -7.63 10.41
CA VAL A 95 -8.30 -7.10 10.49
C VAL A 95 -8.26 -5.64 10.07
N ASN A 96 -9.06 -5.27 9.08
CA ASN A 96 -9.29 -3.86 8.75
C ASN A 96 -10.55 -3.42 9.48
N TYR A 97 -10.40 -2.49 10.41
CA TYR A 97 -11.49 -1.99 11.24
C TYR A 97 -11.61 -0.49 11.06
N ASN A 98 -12.78 -0.03 10.62
CA ASN A 98 -13.09 1.39 10.52
C ASN A 98 -13.85 1.79 11.77
N VAL A 99 -13.39 2.83 12.47
CA VAL A 99 -14.11 3.37 13.62
C VAL A 99 -15.00 4.53 13.13
N PRO A 100 -16.32 4.51 13.37
CA PRO A 100 -17.15 5.67 13.11
C PRO A 100 -16.72 6.81 14.04
N VAL A 101 -16.57 8.01 13.47
CA VAL A 101 -16.26 9.22 14.21
C VAL A 101 -17.41 10.19 13.99
N GLU A 102 -18.06 10.58 15.08
CA GLU A 102 -19.07 11.64 15.08
C GLU A 102 -18.37 12.99 15.30
N PHE A 103 -18.75 13.97 14.49
CA PHE A 103 -18.28 15.34 14.59
C PHE A 103 -19.48 16.21 14.93
N ASP A 104 -19.29 17.18 15.81
CA ASP A 104 -20.26 18.27 15.96
C ASP A 104 -20.16 19.26 14.78
N ASP A 105 -21.11 20.18 14.68
CA ASP A 105 -21.15 21.21 13.63
C ASP A 105 -19.92 22.14 13.63
N ALA A 106 -19.12 22.13 14.71
CA ALA A 106 -17.85 22.86 14.82
C ALA A 106 -16.65 22.07 14.28
N GLY A 107 -16.84 20.80 13.86
CA GLY A 107 -15.80 19.94 13.33
C GLY A 107 -14.88 19.34 14.41
N THR A 108 -15.25 19.46 15.69
CA THR A 108 -14.54 18.81 16.79
C THR A 108 -15.08 17.39 16.97
N GLY A 109 -14.24 16.39 16.66
CA GLY A 109 -14.61 14.98 16.85
C GLY A 109 -14.74 14.66 18.34
N VAL A 110 -15.82 13.99 18.73
CA VAL A 110 -16.19 13.76 20.15
C VAL A 110 -15.80 12.40 20.70
N ALA A 111 -15.25 11.48 19.89
CA ALA A 111 -14.86 10.16 20.39
C ALA A 111 -13.44 10.16 20.96
N SER A 112 -13.33 9.89 22.26
CA SER A 112 -12.05 9.67 22.95
C SER A 112 -11.36 8.40 22.44
N HIS A 113 -10.03 8.35 22.53
CA HIS A 113 -9.23 7.18 22.13
C HIS A 113 -9.71 5.86 22.77
N GLU A 114 -10.27 5.94 23.98
CA GLU A 114 -10.73 4.79 24.76
C GLU A 114 -12.06 4.23 24.23
N GLU A 115 -12.99 5.09 23.80
CA GLU A 115 -14.26 4.70 23.15
C GLU A 115 -14.01 4.03 21.79
N LEU A 116 -13.01 4.52 21.04
CA LEU A 116 -12.59 3.91 19.77
C LEU A 116 -11.99 2.52 19.97
N LEU A 117 -11.26 2.28 21.08
CA LEU A 117 -10.68 0.97 21.37
C LEU A 117 -11.71 -0.04 21.90
N GLN A 118 -12.76 0.41 22.59
CA GLN A 118 -13.83 -0.46 23.07
C GLN A 118 -14.71 -0.97 21.92
N SER A 119 -15.03 -0.13 20.93
CA SER A 119 -15.82 -0.55 19.77
C SER A 119 -15.11 -1.62 18.91
N ALA A 120 -13.78 -1.61 18.87
CA ALA A 120 -12.96 -2.58 18.13
C ALA A 120 -12.83 -3.96 18.81
N ARG A 121 -13.39 -4.14 20.02
CA ARG A 121 -13.34 -5.42 20.78
C ARG A 121 -14.62 -6.26 20.65
N ALA A 122 -15.64 -5.78 19.94
CA ALA A 122 -16.87 -6.52 19.63
C ALA A 122 -16.72 -7.36 18.36
#